data_AF-A0A356TAH8-F1
#
_entry.id   AF-A0A356TAH8-F1
#
_cell.length_a   1.000
_cell.length_b   1.000
_cell.length_c   1.000
_cell.angle_alpha   90.00
_cell.angle_beta   90.00
_cell.angle_gamma   90.00
#
_symmetry.space_group_name_H-M   'P 1'
#
loop_
_entity.id
_entity.type
_entity.pdbx_description
1 polymer ?
#
loop_
_entity_poly.entity_id
_entity_poly.type
_entity_poly.pdbx_seq_one_letter_code
_entity_poly.pdbx_strand_id
1 'polypeptide(L)'
;MGCVALVLLIGALGLVFGAAERVAEWGGEEPGEDPVDSPAEPGVDPARPDDPPIDPSIDPSIEPGTPEPATQDEMARRYRPGPFAEVQSMVPSGRLLPPATRTQVITGRTVDNPWIVPGAELLPSPMTAPSAGGPQVSHDPGEPAHRPLTVLARTPSRVLVRARDAAGGTDVQAYLVDFVGYQGHFHLPATVPTELGVIQAGGSDGATVHFAISAPVMPDGVSLQPGQTFPVTMRVAAVDGQGRVSAPITRELSVMAVGAGQVEVTLWMSEPTDLDLYVTDPAGQTVYYGNRSVLSGGQLDLDANAACGSNMGVDNEHVYWRGNAPAGTFRVNVSHYESCVGGRPIDYRVTVHACGETVVLTGRFDGPANGSQCFTSGPGSRSWCQEVVTFDVPPCGP
;
A
#
# COMPACT_ATOMS: atom_id res chain seq x y z
N MET A 1 -32.93 -53.23 -28.39
CA MET A 1 -31.79 -53.02 -29.31
C MET A 1 -30.65 -52.48 -28.43
N GLY A 2 -29.80 -53.32 -27.84
CA GLY A 2 -28.57 -53.94 -28.42
C GLY A 2 -27.44 -52.89 -28.47
N CYS A 3 -26.23 -52.98 -27.91
CA CYS A 3 -25.33 -54.05 -27.42
C CYS A 3 -24.36 -53.44 -26.36
N VAL A 4 -23.99 -54.09 -25.24
CA VAL A 4 -22.83 -55.00 -25.00
C VAL A 4 -21.47 -54.32 -25.33
N ALA A 5 -20.47 -54.17 -24.43
CA ALA A 5 -19.73 -55.22 -23.74
C ALA A 5 -18.94 -54.78 -22.48
N LEU A 6 -18.81 -55.76 -21.58
CA LEU A 6 -17.95 -55.92 -20.40
C LEU A 6 -16.50 -56.30 -20.81
N VAL A 7 -15.48 -56.03 -19.98
CA VAL A 7 -14.48 -57.03 -19.49
C VAL A 7 -13.52 -56.43 -18.45
N LEU A 8 -13.29 -57.28 -17.46
CA LEU A 8 -12.57 -57.25 -16.18
C LEU A 8 -11.07 -57.64 -16.29
N LEU A 9 -10.22 -57.25 -15.33
CA LEU A 9 -9.32 -58.09 -14.47
C LEU A 9 -7.90 -57.53 -14.16
N ILE A 10 -7.61 -57.45 -12.84
CA ILE A 10 -6.42 -57.89 -12.04
C ILE A 10 -5.06 -57.21 -12.34
N GLY A 11 -4.34 -56.57 -11.39
CA GLY A 11 -3.74 -57.05 -10.11
C GLY A 11 -2.20 -57.12 -10.29
N ALA A 12 -1.28 -57.02 -9.34
CA ALA A 12 -1.23 -56.88 -7.88
C ALA A 12 0.25 -56.64 -7.46
N LEU A 13 0.49 -56.46 -6.14
CA LEU A 13 1.78 -56.50 -5.39
C LEU A 13 2.78 -55.33 -5.62
N GLY A 14 3.43 -54.73 -4.62
CA GLY A 14 3.60 -55.05 -3.19
C GLY A 14 5.09 -54.91 -2.82
N LEU A 15 5.42 -54.22 -1.72
CA LEU A 15 6.45 -54.62 -0.73
C LEU A 15 6.63 -53.55 0.37
N VAL A 16 6.47 -54.03 1.59
CA VAL A 16 6.77 -53.44 2.90
C VAL A 16 8.08 -54.05 3.39
N PHE A 17 8.96 -53.30 4.06
CA PHE A 17 9.89 -53.68 5.14
C PHE A 17 10.68 -52.41 5.52
N GLY A 18 11.01 -52.06 6.76
CA GLY A 18 10.86 -52.74 8.05
C GLY A 18 11.29 -51.77 9.17
N ALA A 19 10.83 -52.05 10.39
CA ALA A 19 11.20 -51.35 11.62
C ALA A 19 12.48 -51.97 12.23
N ALA A 20 13.23 -51.17 12.98
CA ALA A 20 14.06 -51.64 14.09
C ALA A 20 14.25 -50.53 15.13
N GLU A 21 13.82 -50.82 16.36
CA GLU A 21 14.07 -50.07 17.59
C GLU A 21 15.52 -50.24 18.08
N ARG A 22 15.89 -49.37 19.05
CA ARG A 22 16.70 -49.57 20.28
C ARG A 22 17.63 -48.36 20.50
N VAL A 23 18.01 -47.90 21.68
CA VAL A 23 17.72 -48.14 23.11
C VAL A 23 18.37 -46.94 23.84
N ALA A 24 17.80 -46.54 24.98
CA ALA A 24 18.36 -45.54 25.89
C ALA A 24 19.58 -46.07 26.64
N GLU A 25 20.53 -45.19 27.01
CA GLU A 25 21.48 -45.47 28.07
C GLU A 25 21.77 -44.24 28.93
N TRP A 26 22.04 -44.53 30.20
CA TRP A 26 21.80 -43.74 31.40
C TRP A 26 23.14 -43.53 32.14
N GLY A 27 23.22 -42.47 32.95
CA GLY A 27 24.13 -42.36 34.11
C GLY A 27 25.57 -41.91 33.79
N GLY A 28 26.27 -41.18 34.64
CA GLY A 28 26.02 -40.73 36.01
C GLY A 28 27.32 -40.20 36.63
N GLU A 29 27.14 -39.42 37.69
CA GLU A 29 28.04 -39.17 38.84
C GLU A 29 29.41 -38.46 38.71
N GLU A 30 29.49 -37.42 39.57
CA GLU A 30 30.61 -36.69 40.23
C GLU A 30 31.69 -37.61 40.89
N PRO A 31 32.79 -37.17 41.61
CA PRO A 31 32.93 -35.93 42.41
C PRO A 31 34.34 -35.31 42.70
N GLY A 32 34.33 -34.13 43.35
CA GLY A 32 35.14 -33.81 44.54
C GLY A 32 36.57 -33.26 44.39
N GLU A 33 36.83 -32.02 44.87
CA GLU A 33 37.49 -31.72 46.16
C GLU A 33 37.95 -30.23 46.27
N ASP A 34 37.56 -29.63 47.39
CA ASP A 34 37.81 -28.28 47.97
C ASP A 34 39.28 -28.04 48.46
N PRO A 35 39.64 -26.96 49.22
CA PRO A 35 39.47 -25.50 49.09
C PRO A 35 40.81 -24.74 49.42
N VAL A 36 40.74 -23.50 49.98
CA VAL A 36 41.78 -22.69 50.72
C VAL A 36 42.31 -21.51 49.88
N ASP A 37 42.35 -20.23 50.29
CA ASP A 37 42.13 -19.48 51.54
C ASP A 37 41.80 -18.01 51.15
N SER A 38 41.14 -17.25 52.02
CA SER A 38 41.09 -15.77 52.00
C SER A 38 41.76 -15.27 53.29
N PRO A 39 42.38 -14.07 53.38
CA PRO A 39 41.55 -12.89 53.64
C PRO A 39 42.08 -11.49 53.22
N ALA A 40 41.10 -10.58 53.18
CA ALA A 40 41.09 -9.19 53.65
C ALA A 40 41.54 -8.03 52.72
N GLU A 41 40.53 -7.23 52.39
CA GLU A 41 40.54 -5.87 51.83
C GLU A 41 41.11 -4.79 52.79
N PRO A 42 41.11 -3.51 52.37
CA PRO A 42 39.98 -2.69 52.81
C PRO A 42 39.44 -1.68 51.77
N GLY A 43 38.11 -1.54 51.72
CA GLY A 43 37.49 -0.21 51.73
C GLY A 43 36.50 0.11 50.61
N VAL A 44 35.27 -0.41 50.74
CA VAL A 44 34.06 -0.05 50.00
C VAL A 44 33.47 1.29 50.47
N ASP A 45 33.01 2.12 49.53
CA ASP A 45 31.87 3.05 49.73
C ASP A 45 30.67 2.46 48.93
N PRO A 46 29.46 2.33 49.50
CA PRO A 46 28.47 1.36 49.05
C PRO A 46 27.58 1.87 47.92
N ALA A 47 27.23 0.94 47.03
CA ALA A 47 26.24 1.11 45.97
C ALA A 47 24.83 1.42 46.52
N ARG A 48 24.02 2.09 45.70
CA ARG A 48 22.57 1.84 45.67
C ARG A 48 22.21 1.04 44.41
N PRO A 49 21.24 0.11 44.50
CA PRO A 49 21.04 -0.98 43.56
C PRO A 49 20.00 -0.66 42.49
N ASP A 50 19.98 -1.49 41.44
CA ASP A 50 18.95 -1.67 40.40
C ASP A 50 19.27 -1.17 38.97
N ASP A 51 20.52 -1.32 38.51
CA ASP A 51 20.77 -1.45 37.06
C ASP A 51 20.98 -2.92 36.68
N PRO A 52 20.26 -3.46 35.68
CA PRO A 52 20.49 -4.82 35.19
C PRO A 52 21.89 -4.94 34.56
N PRO A 53 22.52 -6.13 34.62
CA PRO A 53 23.86 -6.30 34.08
C PRO A 53 23.85 -6.07 32.57
N ILE A 54 24.75 -5.18 32.12
CA ILE A 54 25.06 -4.96 30.70
C ILE A 54 25.53 -6.29 30.12
N ASP A 55 24.84 -6.76 29.09
CA ASP A 55 25.20 -7.95 28.33
C ASP A 55 26.61 -7.79 27.73
N PRO A 56 27.59 -8.62 28.12
CA PRO A 56 28.96 -8.53 27.63
C PRO A 56 29.14 -8.96 26.17
N SER A 57 28.06 -9.34 25.47
CA SER A 57 28.07 -9.64 24.03
C SER A 57 27.88 -8.41 23.14
N ILE A 58 27.67 -7.22 23.71
CA ILE A 58 27.55 -5.97 22.96
C ILE A 58 28.92 -5.30 22.88
N ASP A 59 29.54 -5.40 21.70
CA ASP A 59 30.74 -4.63 21.38
C ASP A 59 30.43 -3.12 21.40
N PRO A 60 31.01 -2.33 22.33
CA PRO A 60 30.75 -0.90 22.45
C PRO A 60 31.34 -0.07 21.30
N SER A 61 32.02 -0.71 20.34
CA SER A 61 32.52 -0.08 19.11
C SER A 61 31.60 -0.24 17.90
N ILE A 62 30.47 -0.94 18.03
CA ILE A 62 29.41 -0.93 17.02
C ILE A 62 28.60 0.35 17.20
N GLU A 63 28.90 1.38 16.42
CA GLU A 63 27.98 2.49 16.23
C GLU A 63 26.63 1.92 15.74
N PRO A 64 25.48 2.34 16.30
CA PRO A 64 24.19 1.97 15.72
C PRO A 64 24.20 2.48 14.28
N GLY A 65 24.35 1.54 13.34
CA GLY A 65 24.44 1.85 11.93
C GLY A 65 23.28 2.76 11.55
N THR A 66 23.59 3.92 10.97
CA THR A 66 22.60 4.73 10.28
C THR A 66 21.82 3.80 9.34
N PRO A 67 20.49 3.68 9.46
CA PRO A 67 19.72 2.81 8.58
C PRO A 67 20.00 3.22 7.13
N GLU A 68 20.62 2.34 6.35
CA GLU A 68 20.64 2.52 4.90
C GLU A 68 19.20 2.47 4.39
N PRO A 69 18.81 3.35 3.46
CA PRO A 69 17.48 3.31 2.89
C PRO A 69 17.25 1.95 2.23
N ALA A 70 16.16 1.29 2.60
CA ALA A 70 15.84 -0.05 2.09
C ALA A 70 15.81 -0.04 0.56
N THR A 71 16.62 -0.90 -0.04
CA THR A 71 16.64 -1.14 -1.49
C THR A 71 15.30 -1.76 -1.92
N GLN A 72 14.94 -1.63 -3.20
CA GLN A 72 13.76 -2.31 -3.76
C GLN A 72 13.78 -3.83 -3.50
N ASP A 73 14.96 -4.44 -3.51
CA ASP A 73 15.16 -5.85 -3.19
C ASP A 73 14.91 -6.17 -1.71
N GLU A 74 15.12 -5.22 -0.80
CA GLU A 74 14.79 -5.36 0.63
C GLU A 74 13.29 -5.24 0.88
N MET A 75 12.62 -4.27 0.23
CA MET A 75 11.16 -4.17 0.27
C MET A 75 10.51 -5.43 -0.32
N ALA A 76 11.04 -5.98 -1.43
CA ALA A 76 10.53 -7.21 -2.02
C ALA A 76 10.69 -8.45 -1.11
N ARG A 77 11.70 -8.47 -0.23
CA ARG A 77 11.83 -9.53 0.79
C ARG A 77 10.76 -9.42 1.87
N ARG A 78 10.36 -8.20 2.21
CA ARG A 78 9.37 -7.88 3.24
C ARG A 78 7.93 -8.09 2.77
N TYR A 79 7.64 -7.81 1.50
CA TYR A 79 6.32 -7.98 0.90
C TYR A 79 6.32 -9.16 -0.06
N ARG A 80 5.59 -10.21 0.30
CA ARG A 80 5.44 -11.42 -0.53
C ARG A 80 4.07 -11.36 -1.19
N PRO A 81 3.96 -10.87 -2.44
CA PRO A 81 2.69 -10.83 -3.15
C PRO A 81 2.12 -12.25 -3.29
N GLY A 82 0.80 -12.33 -3.21
CA GLY A 82 0.07 -13.55 -3.47
C GLY A 82 0.15 -13.98 -4.93
N PRO A 83 -0.16 -15.26 -5.24
CA PRO A 83 -0.02 -15.82 -6.58
C PRO A 83 -0.95 -15.23 -7.65
N PHE A 84 -1.85 -14.33 -7.29
CA PHE A 84 -2.81 -13.68 -8.18
C PHE A 84 -2.74 -12.15 -8.09
N ALA A 85 -1.80 -11.63 -7.30
CA ALA A 85 -1.55 -10.20 -7.20
C ALA A 85 -0.33 -9.83 -8.04
N GLU A 86 -0.42 -8.71 -8.74
CA GLU A 86 0.71 -8.09 -9.41
C GLU A 86 1.18 -6.89 -8.56
N VAL A 87 2.50 -6.82 -8.30
CA VAL A 87 3.06 -5.65 -7.63
C VAL A 87 3.14 -4.52 -8.64
N GLN A 88 2.31 -3.51 -8.45
CA GLN A 88 2.26 -2.34 -9.31
C GLN A 88 3.41 -1.38 -8.97
N SER A 89 3.70 -1.16 -7.67
CA SER A 89 4.78 -0.28 -7.21
C SER A 89 5.22 -0.56 -5.77
N MET A 90 6.51 -0.35 -5.47
CA MET A 90 7.05 -0.30 -4.11
C MET A 90 7.66 1.08 -3.84
N VAL A 91 7.21 1.72 -2.78
CA VAL A 91 7.48 3.11 -2.46
C VAL A 91 8.11 3.15 -1.07
N PRO A 92 9.41 3.43 -0.93
CA PRO A 92 9.97 3.77 0.37
C PRO A 92 9.31 5.09 0.81
N SER A 93 8.82 5.22 2.05
CA SER A 93 8.67 6.57 2.61
C SER A 93 9.95 6.94 3.33
N GLY A 94 10.45 8.13 3.00
CA GLY A 94 11.72 8.67 3.45
C GLY A 94 11.92 8.76 4.96
N ARG A 95 12.32 7.66 5.60
CA ARG A 95 13.29 7.74 6.68
C ARG A 95 14.62 8.17 6.06
N LEU A 96 14.89 9.47 6.10
CA LEU A 96 16.19 10.17 6.16
C LEU A 96 16.04 11.63 5.67
N LEU A 97 15.47 12.55 6.46
CA LEU A 97 15.77 14.00 6.32
C LEU A 97 15.78 14.74 7.67
N PRO A 98 16.86 15.50 8.00
CA PRO A 98 16.91 16.38 9.17
C PRO A 98 15.95 17.59 9.08
N PRO A 99 15.60 18.22 10.22
CA PRO A 99 14.62 19.31 10.30
C PRO A 99 14.96 20.58 9.49
N ALA A 100 16.22 20.76 9.10
CA ALA A 100 16.73 22.00 8.49
C ALA A 100 16.48 22.13 6.97
N THR A 101 15.95 21.09 6.30
CA THR A 101 15.79 21.08 4.83
C THR A 101 14.36 21.37 4.34
N ARG A 102 13.42 21.72 5.23
CA ARG A 102 12.01 22.00 4.86
C ARG A 102 11.80 23.32 4.10
N THR A 103 12.84 24.08 3.80
CA THR A 103 12.73 25.44 3.24
C THR A 103 13.74 25.66 2.12
N GLN A 104 13.61 24.92 1.02
CA GLN A 104 14.11 25.30 -0.30
C GLN A 104 13.36 24.48 -1.34
N VAL A 105 12.90 25.14 -2.39
CA VAL A 105 12.08 24.61 -3.49
C VAL A 105 12.57 23.21 -3.87
N ILE A 106 11.75 22.20 -3.59
CA ILE A 106 12.03 20.81 -3.94
C ILE A 106 11.87 20.71 -5.45
N THR A 107 12.97 20.92 -6.18
CA THR A 107 13.09 20.50 -7.57
C THR A 107 12.63 19.05 -7.65
N GLY A 108 11.64 18.79 -8.50
CA GLY A 108 10.79 17.59 -8.55
C GLY A 108 11.45 16.23 -8.67
N ARG A 109 12.11 15.75 -7.61
CA ARG A 109 12.25 14.32 -7.30
C ARG A 109 11.33 13.99 -6.13
N THR A 110 10.14 13.49 -6.38
CA THR A 110 9.36 12.79 -5.37
C THR A 110 9.78 11.32 -5.37
N VAL A 111 10.86 11.02 -4.65
CA VAL A 111 11.37 9.64 -4.49
C VAL A 111 10.40 8.77 -3.67
N ASP A 112 9.35 9.34 -3.11
CA ASP A 112 8.34 8.65 -2.29
C ASP A 112 7.02 8.34 -3.05
N ASN A 113 7.03 8.15 -4.39
CA ASN A 113 5.93 7.47 -5.11
C ASN A 113 6.31 7.13 -6.58
N PRO A 114 6.54 5.85 -6.97
CA PRO A 114 6.89 5.42 -8.32
C PRO A 114 5.80 5.67 -9.38
N TRP A 115 4.63 6.18 -9.00
CA TRP A 115 3.58 6.63 -9.92
C TRP A 115 3.71 8.08 -10.34
N ILE A 116 4.66 8.81 -9.76
CA ILE A 116 4.89 10.20 -10.10
C ILE A 116 5.74 10.25 -11.36
N VAL A 117 5.24 10.97 -12.35
CA VAL A 117 6.01 11.45 -13.49
C VAL A 117 7.36 11.98 -12.98
N PRO A 118 8.50 11.31 -13.27
CA PRO A 118 9.79 11.80 -12.81
C PRO A 118 9.99 13.24 -13.31
N GLY A 119 10.30 14.17 -12.40
CA GLY A 119 10.35 15.60 -12.72
C GLY A 119 9.11 16.40 -12.34
N ALA A 120 8.11 15.80 -11.68
CA ALA A 120 6.97 16.56 -11.16
C ALA A 120 7.42 17.53 -10.05
N GLU A 121 7.25 18.82 -10.28
CA GLU A 121 7.72 19.88 -9.38
C GLU A 121 6.53 20.66 -8.78
N LEU A 122 6.54 20.88 -7.46
CA LEU A 122 5.61 21.81 -6.82
C LEU A 122 6.17 23.22 -6.91
N LEU A 123 5.47 24.07 -7.68
CA LEU A 123 5.78 25.48 -7.81
C LEU A 123 4.89 26.28 -6.85
N PRO A 124 5.45 27.21 -6.03
CA PRO A 124 4.68 27.94 -5.03
C PRO A 124 3.76 29.01 -5.64
N SER A 125 3.96 29.34 -6.92
CA SER A 125 3.12 30.29 -7.64
C SER A 125 1.77 29.67 -8.02
N PRO A 126 0.70 30.48 -8.12
CA PRO A 126 -0.55 30.03 -8.73
C PRO A 126 -0.31 29.44 -10.12
N MET A 127 -1.19 28.52 -10.53
CA MET A 127 -1.17 27.97 -11.89
C MET A 127 -1.22 29.10 -12.92
N THR A 128 -0.34 29.02 -13.92
CA THR A 128 -0.24 29.99 -15.01
C THR A 128 -1.58 30.15 -15.73
N ALA A 129 -1.94 31.39 -16.06
CA ALA A 129 -3.20 31.69 -16.74
C ALA A 129 -3.25 31.09 -18.17
N PRO A 130 -4.44 30.70 -18.65
CA PRO A 130 -4.59 30.19 -20.01
C PRO A 130 -4.12 31.18 -21.08
N SER A 131 -3.47 30.65 -22.11
CA SER A 131 -3.01 31.42 -23.27
C SER A 131 -4.05 31.40 -24.39
N ALA A 132 -4.25 32.53 -25.07
CA ALA A 132 -5.11 32.59 -26.24
C ALA A 132 -4.54 31.71 -27.37
N GLY A 133 -5.36 30.81 -27.92
CA GLY A 133 -4.91 29.84 -28.93
C GLY A 133 -3.85 28.86 -28.39
N GLY A 134 -3.89 28.54 -27.10
CA GLY A 134 -3.07 27.50 -26.48
C GLY A 134 -3.61 26.09 -26.73
N PRO A 135 -3.02 25.08 -26.06
CA PRO A 135 -3.47 23.70 -26.15
C PRO A 135 -4.89 23.52 -25.59
N GLN A 136 -5.46 22.35 -25.84
CA GLN A 136 -6.74 21.91 -25.28
C GLN A 136 -6.53 20.68 -24.39
N VAL A 137 -7.23 20.63 -23.26
CA VAL A 137 -7.24 19.50 -22.34
C VAL A 137 -8.67 19.05 -22.09
N SER A 138 -8.88 17.75 -21.97
CA SER A 138 -10.17 17.13 -21.65
C SER A 138 -9.99 15.95 -20.71
N HIS A 139 -11.07 15.54 -20.05
CA HIS A 139 -11.11 14.21 -19.44
C HIS A 139 -10.93 13.16 -20.53
N ASP A 140 -10.23 12.08 -20.21
CA ASP A 140 -10.22 10.88 -21.06
C ASP A 140 -11.66 10.31 -21.13
N PRO A 141 -12.12 9.77 -22.27
CA PRO A 141 -13.42 9.09 -22.34
C PRO A 141 -13.64 7.98 -21.29
N GLY A 142 -12.58 7.35 -20.80
CA GLY A 142 -12.62 6.37 -19.72
C GLY A 142 -12.68 6.96 -18.30
N GLU A 143 -12.52 8.27 -18.13
CA GLU A 143 -12.58 8.93 -16.82
C GLU A 143 -14.04 9.10 -16.36
N PRO A 144 -14.43 8.58 -15.18
CA PRO A 144 -15.77 8.77 -14.63
C PRO A 144 -15.95 10.16 -14.01
N ALA A 145 -15.72 11.22 -14.80
CA ALA A 145 -15.69 12.61 -14.35
C ALA A 145 -17.03 13.14 -13.79
N HIS A 146 -18.14 12.42 -14.02
CA HIS A 146 -19.48 12.79 -13.58
C HIS A 146 -19.75 12.54 -12.09
N ARG A 147 -18.93 11.70 -11.43
CA ARG A 147 -19.02 11.42 -9.98
C ARG A 147 -17.73 11.87 -9.28
N PRO A 148 -17.77 12.45 -8.07
CA PRO A 148 -16.56 12.79 -7.34
C PRO A 148 -15.65 11.58 -7.14
N LEU A 149 -14.34 11.77 -7.26
CA LEU A 149 -13.35 10.74 -6.95
C LEU A 149 -13.08 10.73 -5.43
N THR A 150 -13.36 9.62 -4.75
CA THR A 150 -12.97 9.46 -3.34
C THR A 150 -11.45 9.38 -3.23
N VAL A 151 -10.86 10.20 -2.38
CA VAL A 151 -9.41 10.23 -2.11
C VAL A 151 -9.17 9.95 -0.64
N LEU A 152 -8.37 8.93 -0.36
CA LEU A 152 -7.89 8.56 0.97
C LEU A 152 -6.42 8.96 1.13
N ALA A 153 -6.03 9.33 2.35
CA ALA A 153 -4.63 9.62 2.65
C ALA A 153 -3.74 8.40 2.43
N ARG A 154 -2.49 8.65 2.02
CA ARG A 154 -1.46 7.63 1.71
C ARG A 154 -1.88 6.56 0.70
N THR A 155 -3.02 6.73 0.05
CA THR A 155 -3.53 5.84 -1.00
C THR A 155 -3.41 6.53 -2.35
N PRO A 156 -2.59 6.01 -3.29
CA PRO A 156 -2.46 6.61 -4.61
C PRO A 156 -3.80 6.64 -5.34
N SER A 157 -4.18 7.77 -5.91
CA SER A 157 -5.36 8.00 -6.73
C SER A 157 -4.93 8.31 -8.17
N ARG A 158 -5.85 8.16 -9.13
CA ARG A 158 -5.58 8.44 -10.56
C ARG A 158 -6.71 9.24 -11.20
N VAL A 159 -6.34 10.12 -12.13
CA VAL A 159 -7.26 10.83 -13.04
C VAL A 159 -6.76 10.66 -14.46
N LEU A 160 -7.63 10.27 -15.37
CA LEU A 160 -7.30 10.08 -16.78
C LEU A 160 -7.64 11.35 -17.57
N VAL A 161 -6.65 11.89 -18.27
CA VAL A 161 -6.78 13.13 -19.05
C VAL A 161 -6.26 12.92 -20.47
N ARG A 162 -6.70 13.76 -21.40
CA ARG A 162 -6.15 13.87 -22.77
C ARG A 162 -5.85 15.32 -23.07
N ALA A 163 -4.85 15.56 -23.89
CA ALA A 163 -4.56 16.91 -24.35
C ALA A 163 -4.13 16.93 -25.82
N ARG A 164 -4.33 18.07 -26.46
CA ARG A 164 -3.85 18.34 -27.82
C ARG A 164 -3.16 19.69 -27.82
N ASP A 165 -2.10 19.82 -28.61
CA ASP A 165 -1.48 21.11 -28.85
C ASP A 165 -2.44 22.08 -29.58
N ALA A 166 -2.03 23.33 -29.74
CA ALA A 166 -2.87 24.33 -30.40
C ALA A 166 -3.19 24.02 -31.89
N ALA A 167 -2.38 23.18 -32.55
CA ALA A 167 -2.60 22.72 -33.92
C ALA A 167 -3.47 21.43 -33.97
N GLY A 168 -3.88 20.90 -32.82
CA GLY A 168 -4.66 19.66 -32.69
C GLY A 168 -3.81 18.38 -32.67
N GLY A 169 -2.48 18.53 -32.65
CA GLY A 169 -1.50 17.45 -32.58
C GLY A 169 -1.21 16.96 -31.16
N THR A 170 -0.11 16.26 -30.99
CA THR A 170 0.31 15.59 -29.75
C THR A 170 1.46 16.30 -29.03
N ASP A 171 1.84 17.51 -29.45
CA ASP A 171 2.96 18.27 -28.88
C ASP A 171 2.59 18.91 -27.52
N VAL A 172 2.31 18.06 -26.54
CA VAL A 172 2.02 18.41 -25.15
C VAL A 172 3.27 18.09 -24.34
N GLN A 173 3.84 19.10 -23.69
CA GLN A 173 5.10 19.03 -22.96
C GLN A 173 4.91 18.85 -21.45
N ALA A 174 3.79 19.30 -20.89
CA ALA A 174 3.49 19.13 -19.48
C ALA A 174 1.99 19.22 -19.18
N TYR A 175 1.64 18.74 -17.99
CA TYR A 175 0.37 19.02 -17.33
C TYR A 175 0.62 19.88 -16.10
N LEU A 176 -0.20 20.90 -15.89
CA LEU A 176 -0.23 21.68 -14.65
C LEU A 176 -1.41 21.19 -13.81
N VAL A 177 -1.18 20.92 -12.53
CA VAL A 177 -2.21 20.45 -11.60
C VAL A 177 -2.24 21.33 -10.38
N ASP A 178 -3.40 21.89 -10.02
CA ASP A 178 -3.59 22.51 -8.71
C ASP A 178 -4.85 22.01 -8.03
N PHE A 179 -4.95 22.35 -6.75
CA PHE A 179 -6.11 22.05 -5.92
C PHE A 179 -6.63 23.38 -5.40
N VAL A 180 -7.89 23.70 -5.73
CA VAL A 180 -8.48 24.99 -5.37
C VAL A 180 -8.45 25.17 -3.85
N GLY A 181 -7.94 26.32 -3.40
CA GLY A 181 -7.76 26.65 -1.99
C GLY A 181 -6.37 26.31 -1.44
N TYR A 182 -5.59 25.49 -2.11
CA TYR A 182 -4.21 25.17 -1.73
C TYR A 182 -3.22 26.06 -2.48
N GLN A 183 -2.07 26.30 -1.86
CA GLN A 183 -1.03 27.13 -2.47
C GLN A 183 -0.22 26.34 -3.51
N GLY A 184 0.13 27.02 -4.59
CA GLY A 184 0.98 26.48 -5.63
C GLY A 184 0.26 25.60 -6.65
N HIS A 185 1.05 25.03 -7.55
CA HIS A 185 0.61 24.02 -8.51
C HIS A 185 1.77 23.06 -8.81
N PHE A 186 1.42 21.85 -9.22
CA PHE A 186 2.37 20.85 -9.68
C PHE A 186 2.57 21.00 -11.19
N HIS A 187 3.82 20.99 -11.64
CA HIS A 187 4.21 20.89 -13.04
C HIS A 187 4.65 19.45 -13.32
N LEU A 188 3.88 18.71 -14.12
CA LEU A 188 4.12 17.31 -14.45
C LEU A 188 4.62 17.21 -15.90
N PRO A 189 5.89 16.87 -16.16
CA PRO A 189 6.39 16.79 -17.53
C PRO A 189 5.74 15.64 -18.31
N ALA A 190 5.14 15.94 -19.46
CA ALA A 190 4.55 14.91 -20.32
C ALA A 190 5.61 14.11 -21.08
N THR A 191 6.87 14.55 -21.04
CA THR A 191 8.00 13.87 -21.65
C THR A 191 9.11 13.74 -20.60
N VAL A 192 9.45 12.50 -20.26
CA VAL A 192 10.42 12.20 -19.21
C VAL A 192 11.61 11.45 -19.83
N PRO A 193 12.82 12.01 -19.82
CA PRO A 193 14.02 11.26 -20.17
C PRO A 193 14.32 10.23 -19.08
N THR A 194 14.48 8.97 -19.47
CA THR A 194 14.89 7.87 -18.60
C THR A 194 16.16 7.21 -19.13
N GLU A 195 16.79 6.37 -18.31
CA GLU A 195 17.95 5.57 -18.72
C GLU A 195 17.63 4.61 -19.88
N LEU A 196 16.35 4.30 -20.10
CA LEU A 196 15.85 3.45 -21.18
C LEU A 196 15.38 4.25 -22.42
N GLY A 197 15.55 5.57 -22.42
CA GLY A 197 15.06 6.47 -23.46
C GLY A 197 13.97 7.43 -22.97
N VAL A 198 13.36 8.17 -23.90
CA VAL A 198 12.32 9.16 -23.58
C VAL A 198 10.96 8.47 -23.47
N ILE A 199 10.31 8.61 -22.32
CA ILE A 199 8.91 8.20 -22.11
C ILE A 199 8.03 9.41 -22.36
N GLN A 200 7.06 9.30 -23.27
CA GLN A 200 6.04 10.32 -23.50
C GLN A 200 4.72 9.85 -22.87
N ALA A 201 4.28 10.57 -21.85
CA ALA A 201 3.08 10.32 -21.06
C ALA A 201 1.98 11.36 -21.34
N GLY A 202 1.92 11.94 -22.55
CA GLY A 202 0.92 12.96 -22.88
C GLY A 202 0.65 13.12 -24.38
N GLY A 203 -0.47 13.79 -24.68
CA GLY A 203 -0.99 13.99 -26.04
C GLY A 203 -2.40 13.40 -26.24
N SER A 204 -2.77 13.13 -27.49
CA SER A 204 -4.12 12.67 -27.84
C SER A 204 -4.44 11.25 -27.38
N ASP A 205 -3.41 10.48 -27.04
CA ASP A 205 -3.52 9.07 -26.65
C ASP A 205 -3.89 8.90 -25.17
N GLY A 206 -3.89 9.99 -24.40
CA GLY A 206 -4.21 10.00 -22.98
C GLY A 206 -2.99 9.98 -22.09
N ALA A 207 -3.22 10.46 -20.87
CA ALA A 207 -2.27 10.52 -19.77
C ALA A 207 -3.00 10.13 -18.50
N THR A 208 -2.30 9.44 -17.59
CA THR A 208 -2.83 9.16 -16.26
C THR A 208 -2.07 10.02 -15.25
N VAL A 209 -2.79 10.95 -14.61
CA VAL A 209 -2.28 11.74 -13.49
C VAL A 209 -2.45 10.92 -12.22
N HIS A 210 -1.35 10.39 -11.71
CA HIS A 210 -1.32 9.73 -10.41
C HIS A 210 -0.94 10.73 -9.32
N PHE A 211 -1.62 10.66 -8.18
CA PHE A 211 -1.36 11.53 -7.04
C PHE A 211 -1.76 10.86 -5.74
N ALA A 212 -1.22 11.30 -4.61
CA ALA A 212 -1.67 10.88 -3.29
C ALA A 212 -1.65 12.10 -2.36
N ILE A 213 -2.46 12.08 -1.31
CA ILE A 213 -2.40 13.10 -0.25
C ILE A 213 -1.78 12.49 1.01
N SER A 214 -0.98 13.25 1.73
CA SER A 214 -0.35 12.75 2.98
C SER A 214 -1.33 12.71 4.15
N ALA A 215 -2.29 13.63 4.18
CA ALA A 215 -3.29 13.76 5.23
C ALA A 215 -4.53 14.50 4.71
N PRO A 216 -5.73 14.25 5.29
CA PRO A 216 -6.96 14.95 4.95
C PRO A 216 -7.01 16.31 5.67
N VAL A 217 -6.29 17.29 5.15
CA VAL A 217 -6.18 18.65 5.73
C VAL A 217 -6.93 19.62 4.83
N MET A 218 -7.85 20.41 5.40
CA MET A 218 -8.58 21.46 4.69
C MET A 218 -7.67 22.63 4.28
N PRO A 219 -8.09 23.50 3.33
CA PRO A 219 -7.33 24.68 2.93
C PRO A 219 -6.93 25.64 4.06
N ASP A 220 -7.69 25.67 5.15
CA ASP A 220 -7.41 26.47 6.34
C ASP A 220 -6.42 25.80 7.32
N GLY A 221 -5.91 24.62 6.98
CA GLY A 221 -4.97 23.85 7.78
C GLY A 221 -5.61 22.92 8.80
N VAL A 222 -6.94 22.88 8.90
CA VAL A 222 -7.64 22.00 9.86
C VAL A 222 -7.64 20.57 9.35
N SER A 223 -7.16 19.63 10.18
CA SER A 223 -7.21 18.19 9.87
C SER A 223 -8.58 17.60 10.18
N LEU A 224 -9.12 16.79 9.27
CA LEU A 224 -10.39 16.10 9.49
C LEU A 224 -10.25 14.91 10.43
N GLN A 225 -11.34 14.63 11.16
CA GLN A 225 -11.46 13.41 11.96
C GLN A 225 -11.93 12.24 11.08
N PRO A 226 -11.54 10.98 11.40
CA PRO A 226 -12.00 9.80 10.68
C PRO A 226 -13.53 9.75 10.53
N GLY A 227 -14.01 9.36 9.36
CA GLY A 227 -15.43 9.31 8.99
C GLY A 227 -15.98 10.63 8.42
N GLN A 228 -15.21 11.72 8.43
CA GLN A 228 -15.61 12.98 7.80
C GLN A 228 -15.12 13.06 6.35
N THR A 229 -15.84 13.83 5.52
CA THR A 229 -15.48 14.08 4.12
C THR A 229 -15.52 15.58 3.82
N PHE A 230 -14.72 16.01 2.83
CA PHE A 230 -14.83 17.35 2.27
C PHE A 230 -14.52 17.38 0.77
N PRO A 231 -15.19 18.25 0.00
CA PRO A 231 -14.95 18.36 -1.42
C PRO A 231 -13.66 19.14 -1.70
N VAL A 232 -12.91 18.72 -2.73
CA VAL A 232 -11.78 19.46 -3.29
C VAL A 232 -11.92 19.49 -4.80
N THR A 233 -11.79 20.67 -5.40
CA THR A 233 -11.73 20.80 -6.86
C THR A 233 -10.27 20.75 -7.30
N MET A 234 -9.89 19.68 -8.01
CA MET A 234 -8.61 19.59 -8.72
C MET A 234 -8.77 20.25 -10.09
N ARG A 235 -7.77 21.03 -10.53
CA ARG A 235 -7.72 21.57 -11.89
C ARG A 235 -6.52 21.00 -12.62
N VAL A 236 -6.72 20.67 -13.90
CA VAL A 236 -5.66 20.17 -14.79
C VAL A 236 -5.62 21.01 -16.05
N ALA A 237 -4.47 21.59 -16.35
CA ALA A 237 -4.18 22.27 -17.62
C ALA A 237 -3.05 21.56 -18.37
N ALA A 238 -2.96 21.77 -19.68
CA ALA A 238 -1.87 21.28 -20.52
C ALA A 238 -0.96 22.43 -20.95
N VAL A 239 0.31 22.11 -21.20
CA VAL A 239 1.32 23.02 -21.75
C VAL A 239 1.85 22.45 -23.07
N ASP A 240 1.89 23.25 -24.13
CA ASP A 240 2.40 22.84 -25.44
C ASP A 240 3.90 23.12 -25.63
N GLY A 241 4.46 22.71 -26.77
CA GLY A 241 5.87 22.94 -27.16
C GLY A 241 6.32 24.39 -27.16
N GLN A 242 5.39 25.34 -27.22
CA GLN A 242 5.66 26.79 -27.17
C GLN A 242 5.47 27.37 -25.77
N GLY A 243 5.14 26.56 -24.77
CA GLY A 243 4.91 26.99 -23.40
C GLY A 243 3.54 27.64 -23.18
N ARG A 244 2.60 27.54 -24.13
CA ARG A 244 1.23 28.06 -23.97
C ARG A 244 0.42 27.11 -23.08
N VAL A 245 -0.44 27.68 -22.25
CA VAL A 245 -1.24 26.93 -21.28
C VAL A 245 -2.70 26.84 -21.72
N SER A 246 -3.32 25.67 -21.58
CA SER A 246 -4.74 25.48 -21.89
C SER A 246 -5.65 26.13 -20.84
N ALA A 247 -6.93 26.31 -21.16
CA ALA A 247 -7.94 26.42 -20.11
C ALA A 247 -7.94 25.11 -19.28
N PRO A 248 -8.05 25.16 -17.94
CA PRO A 248 -8.05 23.95 -17.15
C PRO A 248 -9.39 23.23 -17.23
N ILE A 249 -9.36 21.90 -17.16
CA ILE A 249 -10.52 21.09 -16.75
C ILE A 249 -10.56 20.97 -15.23
N THR A 250 -11.74 20.72 -14.69
CA THR A 250 -11.93 20.44 -13.26
C THR A 250 -12.24 18.97 -13.03
N ARG A 251 -11.77 18.45 -11.90
CA ARG A 251 -12.13 17.13 -11.37
C ARG A 251 -12.52 17.30 -9.91
N GLU A 252 -13.76 16.96 -9.60
CA GLU A 252 -14.23 16.96 -8.22
C GLU A 252 -13.70 15.74 -7.47
N LEU A 253 -13.13 15.99 -6.30
CA LEU A 253 -12.63 15.00 -5.37
C LEU A 253 -13.47 15.05 -4.09
N SER A 254 -13.68 13.89 -3.47
CA SER A 254 -14.23 13.76 -2.12
C SER A 254 -13.12 13.24 -1.23
N VAL A 255 -12.43 14.13 -0.53
CA VAL A 255 -11.38 13.72 0.39
C VAL A 255 -12.05 13.17 1.65
N MET A 256 -11.80 11.90 1.94
CA MET A 256 -12.38 11.20 3.08
C MET A 256 -11.28 10.92 4.10
N ALA A 257 -11.53 11.33 5.34
CA ALA A 257 -10.66 11.01 6.45
C ALA A 257 -10.95 9.60 6.94
N VAL A 258 -9.91 8.78 6.93
CA VAL A 258 -9.86 7.48 7.60
C VAL A 258 -8.79 7.55 8.68
N GLY A 259 -8.75 6.52 9.51
CA GLY A 259 -7.73 6.31 10.52
C GLY A 259 -6.32 6.32 9.92
N ALA A 260 -5.34 6.64 10.77
CA ALA A 260 -3.94 6.69 10.40
C ALA A 260 -3.12 5.97 11.45
N GLY A 261 -2.01 5.34 11.06
CA GLY A 261 -1.10 4.70 11.98
C GLY A 261 0.09 3.98 11.35
N GLN A 262 0.67 3.05 12.12
CA GLN A 262 1.91 2.35 11.73
C GLN A 262 1.69 1.33 10.62
N VAL A 263 0.50 0.74 10.56
CA VAL A 263 0.06 -0.16 9.50
C VAL A 263 -1.31 0.29 9.03
N GLU A 264 -1.45 0.47 7.72
CA GLU A 264 -2.69 0.80 7.02
C GLU A 264 -2.81 -0.09 5.79
N VAL A 265 -4.01 -0.60 5.54
CA VAL A 265 -4.32 -1.41 4.37
C VAL A 265 -5.60 -0.86 3.77
N THR A 266 -5.50 -0.33 2.56
CA THR A 266 -6.63 0.21 1.80
C THR A 266 -6.92 -0.70 0.62
N LEU A 267 -8.16 -1.17 0.51
CA LEU A 267 -8.69 -1.80 -0.69
C LEU A 267 -9.41 -0.75 -1.53
N TRP A 268 -9.13 -0.71 -2.83
CA TRP A 268 -9.90 0.03 -3.82
C TRP A 268 -10.47 -0.94 -4.85
N MET A 269 -11.66 -0.66 -5.38
CA MET A 269 -12.35 -1.47 -6.38
C MET A 269 -12.80 -0.66 -7.59
N SER A 270 -12.72 -1.26 -8.79
CA SER A 270 -13.03 -0.59 -10.06
C SER A 270 -14.52 -0.40 -10.31
N GLU A 271 -15.35 -1.14 -9.58
CA GLU A 271 -16.80 -1.19 -9.73
C GLU A 271 -17.46 -1.08 -8.34
N PRO A 272 -18.63 -0.44 -8.23
CA PRO A 272 -19.35 -0.33 -6.96
C PRO A 272 -19.98 -1.68 -6.58
N THR A 273 -19.16 -2.55 -6.03
CA THR A 273 -19.51 -3.92 -5.62
C THR A 273 -18.99 -4.23 -4.22
N ASP A 274 -19.53 -5.25 -3.58
CA ASP A 274 -19.14 -5.67 -2.24
C ASP A 274 -17.88 -6.56 -2.28
N LEU A 275 -16.72 -5.91 -2.27
CA LEU A 275 -15.44 -6.56 -1.98
C LEU A 275 -15.04 -6.29 -0.53
N ASP A 276 -14.83 -7.35 0.23
CA ASP A 276 -14.40 -7.25 1.62
C ASP A 276 -12.88 -7.37 1.75
N LEU A 277 -12.31 -6.55 2.62
CA LEU A 277 -10.94 -6.59 3.07
C LEU A 277 -10.81 -7.41 4.35
N TYR A 278 -9.89 -8.37 4.34
CA TYR A 278 -9.49 -9.17 5.48
C TYR A 278 -8.02 -8.89 5.79
N VAL A 279 -7.71 -8.40 6.99
CA VAL A 279 -6.33 -8.21 7.44
C VAL A 279 -6.09 -9.03 8.70
N THR A 280 -5.29 -10.08 8.58
CA THR A 280 -4.90 -10.95 9.69
C THR A 280 -3.60 -10.43 10.31
N ASP A 281 -3.62 -10.20 11.61
CA ASP A 281 -2.47 -9.78 12.40
C ASP A 281 -1.54 -10.98 12.76
N PRO A 282 -0.34 -10.71 13.31
CA PRO A 282 0.61 -11.76 13.71
C PRO A 282 0.09 -12.72 14.80
N ALA A 283 -0.93 -12.32 15.57
CA ALA A 283 -1.57 -13.19 16.56
C ALA A 283 -2.66 -14.09 15.94
N GLY A 284 -2.91 -13.96 14.64
CA GLY A 284 -3.91 -14.72 13.89
C GLY A 284 -5.32 -14.14 13.98
N GLN A 285 -5.51 -12.96 14.59
CA GLN A 285 -6.81 -12.30 14.61
C GLN A 285 -7.01 -11.54 13.31
N THR A 286 -8.21 -11.65 12.72
CA THR A 286 -8.52 -11.01 11.44
C THR A 286 -9.50 -9.86 11.62
N VAL A 287 -9.13 -8.68 11.12
CA VAL A 287 -10.01 -7.52 10.98
C VAL A 287 -10.74 -7.65 9.63
N TYR A 288 -12.07 -7.59 9.66
CA TYR A 288 -12.96 -7.61 8.47
C TYR A 288 -14.36 -7.12 8.88
N TYR A 289 -15.32 -7.04 7.95
CA TYR A 289 -16.67 -6.51 8.21
C TYR A 289 -17.37 -7.15 9.44
N GLY A 290 -17.17 -8.46 9.65
CA GLY A 290 -17.78 -9.23 10.74
C GLY A 290 -16.98 -9.23 12.04
N ASN A 291 -15.74 -8.74 12.02
CA ASN A 291 -14.89 -8.53 13.19
C ASN A 291 -14.09 -7.23 13.01
N ARG A 292 -14.75 -6.09 13.24
CA ARG A 292 -14.22 -4.76 12.92
C ARG A 292 -13.06 -4.29 13.80
N SER A 293 -12.73 -5.01 14.87
CA SER A 293 -11.59 -4.68 15.73
C SER A 293 -10.97 -5.92 16.36
N VAL A 294 -9.64 -5.92 16.54
CA VAL A 294 -8.88 -7.01 17.18
C VAL A 294 -8.12 -6.52 18.41
N LEU A 295 -7.65 -7.45 19.25
CA LEU A 295 -6.97 -7.11 20.51
C LEU A 295 -5.64 -6.39 20.29
N SER A 296 -4.98 -6.65 19.16
CA SER A 296 -3.76 -5.94 18.75
C SER A 296 -4.01 -4.47 18.35
N GLY A 297 -5.26 -4.00 18.35
CA GLY A 297 -5.62 -2.61 18.10
C GLY A 297 -6.05 -2.28 16.67
N GLY A 298 -6.01 -3.27 15.76
CA GLY A 298 -6.45 -3.13 14.38
C GLY A 298 -7.94 -2.84 14.29
N GLN A 299 -8.33 -1.96 13.36
CA GLN A 299 -9.71 -1.49 13.20
C GLN A 299 -10.07 -1.35 11.72
N LEU A 300 -11.26 -1.84 11.34
CA LEU A 300 -11.93 -1.51 10.08
C LEU A 300 -12.77 -0.24 10.31
N ASP A 301 -12.41 0.84 9.63
CA ASP A 301 -13.11 2.12 9.77
C ASP A 301 -13.76 2.63 8.47
N LEU A 302 -13.48 1.96 7.35
CA LEU A 302 -14.22 2.11 6.12
C LEU A 302 -14.57 0.73 5.54
N ASP A 303 -15.87 0.53 5.32
CA ASP A 303 -16.51 -0.68 4.81
C ASP A 303 -17.49 -0.20 3.74
N ALA A 304 -17.17 -0.45 2.47
CA ALA A 304 -17.87 0.14 1.33
C ALA A 304 -18.61 -0.91 0.52
N ASN A 305 -19.79 -0.50 0.03
CA ASN A 305 -20.69 -1.33 -0.76
C ASN A 305 -21.23 -2.57 -0.02
N ALA A 306 -21.10 -2.63 1.30
CA ALA A 306 -21.58 -3.73 2.14
C ALA A 306 -23.02 -4.13 1.80
N ALA A 307 -23.22 -5.40 1.49
CA ALA A 307 -24.49 -5.99 1.06
C ALA A 307 -25.18 -5.19 -0.06
N CYS A 308 -24.39 -4.64 -0.99
CA CYS A 308 -24.83 -3.80 -2.10
C CYS A 308 -25.69 -2.59 -1.69
N GLY A 309 -25.45 -2.02 -0.50
CA GLY A 309 -26.29 -0.95 0.04
C GLY A 309 -25.54 0.16 0.75
N SER A 310 -24.73 -0.16 1.75
CA SER A 310 -24.07 0.87 2.57
C SER A 310 -22.86 1.46 1.84
N ASN A 311 -22.62 2.77 1.95
CA ASN A 311 -21.47 3.45 1.35
C ASN A 311 -21.29 3.18 -0.15
N MET A 312 -22.40 2.98 -0.88
CA MET A 312 -22.37 2.68 -2.30
C MET A 312 -21.62 3.75 -3.10
N GLY A 313 -20.62 3.34 -3.88
CA GLY A 313 -19.83 4.23 -4.74
C GLY A 313 -18.65 4.92 -4.04
N VAL A 314 -18.40 4.65 -2.76
CA VAL A 314 -17.13 5.02 -2.10
C VAL A 314 -15.97 4.20 -2.66
N ASP A 315 -16.26 2.93 -3.03
CA ASP A 315 -15.38 2.01 -3.74
C ASP A 315 -14.01 1.80 -3.05
N ASN A 316 -13.98 1.90 -1.71
CA ASN A 316 -12.79 1.66 -0.89
C ASN A 316 -13.14 1.01 0.46
N GLU A 317 -12.30 0.10 0.94
CA GLU A 317 -12.27 -0.32 2.36
C GLU A 317 -10.95 0.04 3.01
N HIS A 318 -10.93 0.19 4.33
CA HIS A 318 -9.73 0.60 5.05
C HIS A 318 -9.62 -0.03 6.44
N VAL A 319 -8.47 -0.64 6.69
CA VAL A 319 -8.06 -1.19 7.98
C VAL A 319 -6.76 -0.52 8.43
N TYR A 320 -6.66 -0.19 9.72
CA TYR A 320 -5.47 0.44 10.27
C TYR A 320 -5.17 0.05 11.73
N TRP A 321 -3.91 0.24 12.11
CA TRP A 321 -3.39 0.18 13.47
C TRP A 321 -2.80 1.54 13.85
N ARG A 322 -3.52 2.33 14.66
CA ARG A 322 -3.12 3.70 15.09
C ARG A 322 -1.66 3.82 15.53
N GLY A 323 -1.26 2.95 16.44
CA GLY A 323 0.08 2.87 17.00
C GLY A 323 0.17 1.61 17.85
N ASN A 324 1.35 0.99 17.89
CA ASN A 324 1.59 -0.36 18.41
C ASN A 324 1.06 -1.47 17.50
N ALA A 325 1.22 -1.31 16.18
CA ALA A 325 1.05 -2.45 15.28
C ALA A 325 2.02 -3.56 15.75
N PRO A 326 1.54 -4.78 16.04
CA PRO A 326 2.41 -5.85 16.51
C PRO A 326 3.48 -6.15 15.47
N ALA A 327 4.73 -6.32 15.90
CA ALA A 327 5.76 -6.83 15.01
C ALA A 327 5.42 -8.28 14.62
N GLY A 328 5.71 -8.64 13.37
CA GLY A 328 5.48 -9.97 12.83
C GLY A 328 4.74 -9.96 11.50
N THR A 329 4.27 -11.13 11.10
CA THR A 329 3.69 -11.35 9.78
C THR A 329 2.21 -11.00 9.74
N PHE A 330 1.85 -10.07 8.86
CA PHE A 330 0.48 -9.76 8.48
C PHE A 330 0.12 -10.46 7.18
N ARG A 331 -1.17 -10.73 7.00
CA ARG A 331 -1.73 -11.29 5.76
C ARG A 331 -2.94 -10.47 5.34
N VAL A 332 -3.02 -10.16 4.07
CA VAL A 332 -4.17 -9.48 3.47
C VAL A 332 -4.88 -10.43 2.53
N ASN A 333 -6.17 -10.63 2.74
CA ASN A 333 -7.03 -11.28 1.75
C ASN A 333 -8.11 -10.30 1.27
N VAL A 334 -8.60 -10.51 0.06
CA VAL A 334 -9.77 -9.82 -0.48
C VAL A 334 -10.82 -10.88 -0.83
N SER A 335 -12.07 -10.62 -0.45
CA SER A 335 -13.22 -11.45 -0.79
C SER A 335 -14.09 -10.76 -1.82
N HIS A 336 -14.53 -11.49 -2.84
CA HIS A 336 -15.67 -11.11 -3.66
C HIS A 336 -16.94 -11.65 -2.99
N TYR A 337 -17.47 -10.86 -2.06
CA TYR A 337 -18.51 -11.30 -1.14
C TYR A 337 -19.89 -11.22 -1.78
N GLU A 338 -20.25 -10.05 -2.34
CA GLU A 338 -21.48 -9.87 -3.10
C GLU A 338 -21.25 -9.09 -4.41
N SER A 339 -21.84 -9.55 -5.50
CA SER A 339 -21.70 -8.91 -6.81
C SER A 339 -22.88 -7.96 -7.05
N CYS A 340 -22.66 -6.66 -6.92
CA CYS A 340 -23.66 -5.62 -7.18
C CYS A 340 -23.74 -5.22 -8.67
N VAL A 341 -22.82 -5.74 -9.48
CA VAL A 341 -22.62 -5.35 -10.88
C VAL A 341 -22.91 -6.45 -11.88
N GLY A 342 -23.63 -7.50 -11.47
CA GLY A 342 -24.07 -8.59 -12.33
C GLY A 342 -22.93 -9.49 -12.83
N GLY A 343 -21.89 -9.70 -12.02
CA GLY A 343 -20.78 -10.60 -12.32
C GLY A 343 -19.79 -10.06 -13.35
N ARG A 344 -19.86 -8.76 -13.67
CA ARG A 344 -18.81 -8.09 -14.46
C ARG A 344 -17.46 -8.24 -13.72
N PRO A 345 -16.35 -8.40 -14.46
CA PRO A 345 -15.06 -8.47 -13.82
C PRO A 345 -14.74 -7.22 -13.02
N ILE A 346 -14.11 -7.41 -11.87
CA ILE A 346 -13.75 -6.33 -10.96
C ILE A 346 -12.24 -6.35 -10.77
N ASP A 347 -11.59 -5.27 -11.20
CA ASP A 347 -10.21 -5.01 -10.84
C ASP A 347 -10.18 -4.35 -9.48
N TYR A 348 -9.22 -4.74 -8.65
CA TYR A 348 -9.02 -4.14 -7.35
C TYR A 348 -7.55 -3.83 -7.11
N ARG A 349 -7.31 -2.97 -6.14
CA ARG A 349 -5.97 -2.59 -5.72
C ARG A 349 -5.90 -2.53 -4.20
N VAL A 350 -4.89 -3.17 -3.63
CA VAL A 350 -4.56 -3.10 -2.22
C VAL A 350 -3.33 -2.22 -2.07
N THR A 351 -3.46 -1.16 -1.28
CA THR A 351 -2.33 -0.33 -0.84
C THR A 351 -2.01 -0.70 0.60
N VAL A 352 -0.81 -1.22 0.85
CA VAL A 352 -0.31 -1.47 2.21
C VAL A 352 0.72 -0.40 2.54
N HIS A 353 0.48 0.37 3.61
CA HIS A 353 1.46 1.25 4.21
C HIS A 353 1.90 0.69 5.56
N ALA A 354 3.18 0.37 5.75
CA ALA A 354 3.69 -0.20 6.99
C ALA A 354 5.09 0.31 7.38
N CYS A 355 5.20 0.92 8.56
CA CYS A 355 6.42 1.58 9.05
C CYS A 355 7.05 2.54 8.03
N GLY A 356 6.21 3.25 7.27
CA GLY A 356 6.66 4.14 6.23
C GLY A 356 6.81 3.48 4.85
N GLU A 357 6.88 2.17 4.69
CA GLU A 357 6.94 1.61 3.33
C GLU A 357 5.52 1.49 2.77
N THR A 358 5.33 1.87 1.50
CA THR A 358 4.05 1.68 0.79
C THR A 358 4.24 0.72 -0.37
N VAL A 359 3.43 -0.33 -0.44
CA VAL A 359 3.34 -1.22 -1.59
C VAL A 359 1.93 -1.22 -2.15
N VAL A 360 1.84 -1.17 -3.46
CA VAL A 360 0.59 -1.21 -4.21
C VAL A 360 0.52 -2.51 -4.98
N LEU A 361 -0.51 -3.30 -4.71
CA LEU A 361 -0.77 -4.57 -5.37
C LEU A 361 -2.11 -4.51 -6.08
N THR A 362 -2.19 -5.10 -7.27
CA THR A 362 -3.44 -5.22 -8.02
C THR A 362 -3.86 -6.66 -8.14
N GLY A 363 -5.17 -6.90 -8.18
CA GLY A 363 -5.72 -8.19 -8.50
C GLY A 363 -7.06 -8.05 -9.20
N ARG A 364 -7.66 -9.19 -9.54
CA ARG A 364 -8.89 -9.23 -10.31
C ARG A 364 -9.76 -10.41 -9.90
N PHE A 365 -11.07 -10.17 -9.87
CA PHE A 365 -12.06 -11.23 -9.82
C PHE A 365 -12.79 -11.32 -11.16
N ASP A 366 -12.85 -12.54 -11.69
CA ASP A 366 -13.68 -12.90 -12.83
C ASP A 366 -14.79 -13.84 -12.34
N GLY A 367 -16.05 -13.52 -12.67
CA GLY A 367 -17.19 -14.38 -12.34
C GLY A 367 -17.92 -14.00 -11.04
N PRO A 368 -18.78 -14.90 -10.51
CA PRO A 368 -19.72 -14.55 -9.46
C PRO A 368 -19.05 -14.46 -8.08
N ALA A 369 -19.66 -13.64 -7.23
CA ALA A 369 -19.36 -13.59 -5.80
C ALA A 369 -19.78 -14.90 -5.09
N ASN A 370 -19.33 -15.10 -3.85
CA ASN A 370 -19.59 -16.34 -3.11
C ASN A 370 -20.25 -16.17 -1.72
N GLY A 371 -20.31 -14.96 -1.16
CA GLY A 371 -20.92 -14.71 0.15
C GLY A 371 -20.27 -15.45 1.33
N SER A 372 -19.06 -15.99 1.13
CA SER A 372 -18.33 -16.76 2.14
C SER A 372 -17.19 -15.94 2.75
N GLN A 373 -16.80 -16.30 3.97
CA GLN A 373 -15.69 -15.64 4.68
C GLN A 373 -14.33 -16.04 4.10
N CYS A 374 -13.47 -15.04 3.87
CA CYS A 374 -12.17 -15.22 3.21
C CYS A 374 -10.99 -15.23 4.20
N PHE A 375 -10.96 -16.18 5.14
CA PHE A 375 -9.82 -16.32 6.07
C PHE A 375 -8.60 -17.01 5.44
N THR A 376 -8.84 -17.91 4.49
CA THR A 376 -7.78 -18.64 3.79
C THR A 376 -8.12 -18.74 2.31
N SER A 377 -7.12 -18.53 1.46
CA SER A 377 -7.25 -18.76 0.03
C SER A 377 -6.61 -20.10 -0.36
N GLY A 378 -7.30 -20.88 -1.17
CA GLY A 378 -6.85 -22.17 -1.68
C GLY A 378 -7.35 -22.39 -3.10
N PRO A 379 -6.90 -23.43 -3.83
CA PRO A 379 -7.25 -23.63 -5.24
C PRO A 379 -8.76 -23.56 -5.55
N GLY A 380 -9.62 -24.03 -4.64
CA GLY A 380 -11.07 -24.01 -4.81
C GLY A 380 -11.76 -22.69 -4.45
N SER A 381 -11.06 -21.73 -3.82
CA SER A 381 -11.64 -20.45 -3.41
C SER A 381 -11.11 -19.24 -4.19
N ARG A 382 -10.07 -19.39 -5.01
CA ARG A 382 -9.37 -18.26 -5.69
C ARG A 382 -10.24 -17.36 -6.56
N SER A 383 -11.36 -17.88 -7.07
CA SER A 383 -12.29 -17.09 -7.89
C SER A 383 -13.13 -16.10 -7.08
N TRP A 384 -13.12 -16.20 -5.75
CA TRP A 384 -13.87 -15.32 -4.85
C TRP A 384 -13.13 -14.96 -3.55
N CYS A 385 -12.01 -15.59 -3.23
CA CYS A 385 -11.19 -15.30 -2.07
C CYS A 385 -9.70 -15.42 -2.41
N GLN A 386 -8.97 -14.35 -2.15
CA GLN A 386 -7.63 -14.13 -2.68
C GLN A 386 -6.72 -13.61 -1.54
N GLU A 387 -5.68 -14.36 -1.09
CA GLU A 387 -4.53 -13.84 -0.27
C GLU A 387 -3.55 -12.92 -1.03
N VAL A 388 -3.78 -11.61 -0.98
CA VAL A 388 -3.15 -10.61 -1.87
C VAL A 388 -1.68 -10.43 -1.56
N VAL A 389 -1.35 -10.40 -0.28
CA VAL A 389 0.02 -10.19 0.18
C VAL A 389 0.18 -10.72 1.60
N THR A 390 1.33 -11.32 1.85
CA THR A 390 1.84 -11.54 3.20
C THR A 390 3.04 -10.59 3.39
N PHE A 391 3.07 -9.85 4.49
CA PHE A 391 4.17 -8.91 4.75
C PHE A 391 4.58 -8.88 6.21
N ASP A 392 5.87 -8.70 6.45
CA ASP A 392 6.41 -8.61 7.81
C ASP A 392 6.45 -7.15 8.26
N VAL A 393 6.06 -6.89 9.50
CA VAL A 393 6.16 -5.58 10.15
C VAL A 393 7.26 -5.70 11.21
N PRO A 394 8.39 -4.99 11.09
CA PRO A 394 9.36 -4.91 12.17
C PRO A 394 8.76 -4.10 13.33
N PRO A 395 9.39 -4.05 14.51
CA PRO A 395 9.07 -3.05 15.51
C PRO A 395 9.25 -1.67 14.88
N CYS A 396 8.16 -1.04 14.43
CA CYS A 396 8.25 0.30 13.87
C CYS A 396 8.79 1.22 14.96
N GLY A 397 9.74 2.10 14.60
CA GLY A 397 10.17 3.14 15.54
C GLY A 397 8.98 4.03 15.97
N PRO A 398 9.11 4.73 17.12
CA PRO A 398 8.10 5.66 17.58
C PRO A 398 7.83 6.78 16.58
#